data_AF-A0A553QZ17-F1
#
_entry.id   AF-A0A553QZ17-F1
#
_cell.length_a   1.000
_cell.length_b   1.000
_cell.length_c   1.000
_cell.angle_alpha   90.00
_cell.angle_beta   90.00
_cell.angle_gamma   90.00
#
_symmetry.space_group_name_H-M   'P 1'
#
loop_
_entity.id
_entity.type
_entity.pdbx_description
1 polymer ?
#
loop_
_entity_poly.entity_id
_entity_poly.type
_entity_poly.pdbx_seq_one_letter_code
_entity_poly.pdbx_strand_id
1 'polypeptide(L)'
;MENDAELEALGEKLYDLIHPKYAEVTPKLTGMLLELPASLLFQMLTDESLLNQALERALAALTASEHRDATSQTDDVISSSSDSLGMLLEQKKEAVLQLLSDHSLLEERVQIAWKTLQEQREEATDVSDTSDREEDSVGETLYKRVHELEPAHCADITGMLLEMDSGSLQQILSDQHLLEAAVQRAKSALV
;
A
#
# COMPACT_ATOMS: atom_id res chain seq x y z
N MET A 1 26.40 20.75 -23.13
CA MET A 1 26.90 19.47 -23.66
C MET A 1 27.47 18.58 -22.55
N GLU A 2 27.66 19.08 -21.32
CA GLU A 2 28.24 18.28 -20.23
C GLU A 2 27.22 17.32 -19.57
N ASN A 3 25.94 17.69 -19.52
CA ASN A 3 24.92 16.90 -18.82
C ASN A 3 24.58 15.56 -19.49
N ASP A 4 24.69 15.45 -20.82
CA ASP A 4 24.31 14.25 -21.57
C ASP A 4 25.31 13.09 -21.33
N ALA A 5 26.61 13.42 -21.28
CA ALA A 5 27.67 12.44 -21.01
C ALA A 5 27.64 11.92 -19.56
N GLU A 6 27.25 12.78 -18.61
CA GLU A 6 27.06 12.37 -17.21
C GLU A 6 25.86 11.44 -17.06
N LEU A 7 24.77 11.71 -17.78
CA LEU A 7 23.57 10.88 -17.78
C LEU A 7 23.85 9.49 -18.37
N GLU A 8 24.61 9.40 -19.47
CA GLU A 8 25.04 8.13 -20.06
C GLU A 8 25.87 7.30 -19.07
N ALA A 9 26.86 7.91 -18.42
CA ALA A 9 27.70 7.24 -17.42
C ALA A 9 26.89 6.79 -16.18
N LEU A 10 25.84 7.51 -15.83
CA LEU A 10 24.93 7.18 -14.74
C LEU A 10 24.06 5.97 -15.10
N GLY A 11 23.56 5.96 -16.34
CA GLY A 11 22.78 4.85 -16.89
C GLY A 11 23.57 3.55 -16.91
N GLU A 12 24.83 3.59 -17.34
CA GLU A 12 25.72 2.42 -17.35
C GLU A 12 25.94 1.87 -15.93
N LYS A 13 26.22 2.75 -14.95
CA LYS A 13 26.36 2.35 -13.54
C LYS A 13 25.09 1.74 -12.96
N LEU A 14 23.93 2.33 -13.26
CA LEU A 14 22.63 1.78 -12.83
C LEU A 14 22.39 0.41 -13.47
N TYR A 15 22.68 0.27 -14.76
CA TYR A 15 22.53 -0.99 -15.48
C TYR A 15 23.36 -2.09 -14.84
N ASP A 16 24.64 -1.85 -14.54
CA ASP A 16 25.51 -2.84 -13.91
C ASP A 16 25.03 -3.27 -12.51
N LEU A 17 24.40 -2.36 -11.76
CA LEU A 17 23.84 -2.66 -10.44
C LEU A 17 22.51 -3.43 -10.51
N ILE A 18 21.69 -3.14 -11.51
CA ILE A 18 20.33 -3.69 -11.67
C ILE A 18 20.36 -5.02 -12.42
N HIS A 19 21.19 -5.16 -13.45
CA HIS A 19 21.33 -6.34 -14.30
C HIS A 19 21.45 -7.67 -13.55
N PRO A 20 22.32 -7.82 -12.52
CA PRO A 20 22.43 -9.08 -11.79
C PRO A 20 21.17 -9.42 -10.96
N LYS A 21 20.34 -8.43 -10.60
CA LYS A 21 19.10 -8.63 -9.83
C LYS A 21 17.86 -8.78 -10.72
N TYR A 22 17.84 -8.12 -11.89
CA TYR A 22 16.64 -7.96 -12.71
C TYR A 22 16.92 -8.06 -14.23
N ALA A 23 17.79 -8.98 -14.67
CA ALA A 23 18.33 -9.03 -16.04
C ALA A 23 17.30 -8.81 -17.18
N GLU A 24 16.12 -9.43 -17.10
CA GLU A 24 15.09 -9.37 -18.14
C GLU A 24 14.40 -8.00 -18.26
N VAL A 25 14.20 -7.34 -17.13
CA VAL A 25 13.50 -6.04 -17.07
C VAL A 25 14.47 -4.88 -16.88
N THR A 26 15.76 -5.14 -16.69
CA THR A 26 16.82 -4.14 -16.51
C THR A 26 16.78 -3.04 -17.55
N PRO A 27 16.81 -3.29 -18.87
CA PRO A 27 16.80 -2.21 -19.87
C PRO A 27 15.56 -1.32 -19.78
N LYS A 28 14.38 -1.90 -19.45
CA LYS A 28 13.14 -1.16 -19.22
C LYS A 28 13.23 -0.33 -17.93
N LEU A 29 13.68 -0.92 -16.83
CA LEU A 29 13.83 -0.24 -15.54
C LEU A 29 14.86 0.89 -15.61
N THR A 30 16.04 0.64 -16.20
CA THR A 30 17.06 1.68 -16.38
C THR A 30 16.55 2.81 -17.26
N GLY A 31 15.80 2.50 -18.33
CA GLY A 31 15.15 3.52 -19.16
C GLY A 31 14.20 4.39 -18.34
N MET A 32 13.30 3.78 -17.56
CA MET A 32 12.37 4.50 -16.69
C MET A 32 13.08 5.34 -15.61
N LEU A 33 14.19 4.85 -15.07
CA LEU A 33 14.98 5.59 -14.10
C LEU A 33 15.75 6.74 -14.75
N LEU A 34 16.24 6.58 -15.97
CA LEU A 34 16.93 7.64 -16.72
C LEU A 34 16.02 8.82 -17.11
N GLU A 35 14.69 8.65 -17.02
CA GLU A 35 13.74 9.76 -17.12
C GLU A 35 13.74 10.67 -15.87
N LEU A 36 14.39 10.25 -14.78
CA LEU A 36 14.54 11.04 -13.57
C LEU A 36 15.70 12.04 -13.68
N PRO A 37 15.65 13.18 -12.95
CA PRO A 37 16.73 14.15 -12.96
C PRO A 37 18.04 13.53 -12.43
N ALA A 38 19.16 13.89 -13.06
CA ALA A 38 20.49 13.35 -12.72
C ALA A 38 20.83 13.46 -11.22
N SER A 39 20.45 14.55 -10.54
CA SER A 39 20.66 14.71 -9.10
C SER A 39 20.01 13.61 -8.26
N LEU A 40 18.82 13.15 -8.67
CA LEU A 40 18.11 12.05 -8.00
C LEU A 40 18.79 10.72 -8.28
N LEU A 41 19.26 10.51 -9.51
CA LEU A 41 20.00 9.31 -9.89
C LEU A 41 21.35 9.20 -9.16
N PHE A 42 22.07 10.30 -8.96
CA PHE A 42 23.25 10.35 -8.09
C PHE A 42 22.92 9.99 -6.64
N GLN A 43 21.80 10.47 -6.13
CA GLN A 43 21.31 10.11 -4.80
C GLN A 43 21.02 8.61 -4.71
N MET A 44 20.40 8.02 -5.74
CA MET A 44 20.11 6.58 -5.80
C MET A 44 21.37 5.72 -5.91
N LEU A 45 22.42 6.19 -6.59
CA LEU A 45 23.71 5.49 -6.60
C LEU A 45 24.43 5.54 -5.25
N THR A 46 24.13 6.55 -4.43
CA THR A 46 24.67 6.69 -3.08
C THR A 46 23.83 5.94 -2.05
N ASP A 47 22.52 5.86 -2.27
CA ASP A 47 21.54 5.24 -1.37
C ASP A 47 20.86 4.05 -2.04
N GLU A 48 21.34 2.84 -1.70
CA GLU A 48 20.79 1.59 -2.21
C GLU A 48 19.32 1.38 -1.81
N SER A 49 18.85 1.93 -0.68
CA SER A 49 17.46 1.82 -0.26
C SER A 49 16.54 2.64 -1.15
N LEU A 50 16.98 3.84 -1.55
CA LEU A 50 16.27 4.69 -2.49
C LEU A 50 16.26 4.06 -3.89
N LEU A 51 17.37 3.44 -4.29
CA LEU A 51 17.46 2.69 -5.55
C LEU A 51 16.45 1.54 -5.59
N ASN A 52 16.38 0.71 -4.54
CA ASN A 52 15.42 -0.40 -4.48
C ASN A 52 13.98 0.10 -4.51
N GLN A 53 13.63 1.17 -3.77
CA GLN A 53 12.29 1.75 -3.80
C GLN A 53 11.91 2.27 -5.19
N ALA A 54 12.85 2.91 -5.89
CA ALA A 54 12.62 3.38 -7.25
C ALA A 54 12.44 2.21 -8.23
N LEU A 55 13.20 1.11 -8.04
CA LEU A 55 13.05 -0.12 -8.82
C LEU A 55 11.70 -0.79 -8.56
N GLU A 56 11.25 -0.90 -7.32
CA GLU A 56 9.94 -1.45 -6.97
C GLU A 56 8.81 -0.62 -7.59
N ARG A 57 8.91 0.71 -7.55
CA ARG A 57 7.94 1.59 -8.20
C ARG A 57 7.95 1.44 -9.72
N ALA A 58 9.12 1.35 -10.34
CA ALA A 58 9.26 1.14 -11.77
C ALA A 58 8.75 -0.25 -12.19
N LEU A 59 9.01 -1.29 -11.40
CA LEU A 59 8.45 -2.63 -11.57
C LEU A 59 6.93 -2.64 -11.46
N ALA A 60 6.36 -2.00 -10.44
CA ALA A 60 4.92 -1.89 -10.28
C ALA A 60 4.28 -1.18 -11.47
N ALA A 61 4.88 -0.08 -11.95
CA ALA A 61 4.43 0.61 -13.15
C ALA A 61 4.58 -0.26 -14.42
N LEU A 62 5.62 -1.09 -14.51
CA LEU A 62 5.81 -2.03 -15.62
C LEU A 62 4.72 -3.12 -15.60
N THR A 63 4.43 -3.72 -14.46
CA THR A 63 3.32 -4.70 -14.35
C THR A 63 1.95 -4.09 -14.62
N ALA A 64 1.73 -2.83 -14.27
CA ALA A 64 0.50 -2.10 -14.59
C ALA A 64 0.37 -1.79 -16.09
N SER A 65 1.48 -1.73 -16.83
CA SER A 65 1.50 -1.49 -18.28
C SER A 65 1.52 -2.78 -19.11
N GLU A 66 2.05 -3.89 -18.60
CA GLU A 66 2.08 -5.20 -19.29
C GLU A 66 0.68 -5.83 -19.46
N HIS A 67 -0.35 -5.34 -18.75
CA HIS A 67 -1.75 -5.76 -18.97
C HIS A 67 -2.45 -5.07 -20.16
N ARG A 68 -1.78 -4.16 -20.88
CA ARG A 68 -2.35 -3.50 -22.07
C ARG A 68 -1.82 -4.02 -23.40
N ASP A 69 -0.85 -4.93 -23.40
CA ASP A 69 -0.18 -5.39 -24.62
C ASP A 69 -0.34 -6.90 -24.84
N ALA A 70 -1.58 -7.29 -25.11
CA ALA A 70 -1.89 -8.52 -25.80
C ALA A 70 -2.88 -8.22 -26.92
N THR A 71 -2.44 -7.50 -27.96
CA THR A 71 -2.84 -7.74 -29.36
C THR A 71 -2.19 -6.76 -30.34
N SER A 72 -1.39 -7.34 -31.22
CA SER A 72 -1.42 -7.14 -32.67
C SER A 72 -0.80 -5.87 -33.28
N GLN A 73 0.26 -6.13 -34.06
CA GLN A 73 0.50 -5.54 -35.38
C GLN A 73 -0.80 -5.05 -36.05
N THR A 74 -0.88 -3.77 -36.38
CA THR A 74 -1.20 -3.27 -37.73
C THR A 74 -0.80 -1.81 -37.82
N ASP A 75 -0.05 -1.50 -38.88
CA ASP A 75 0.21 -0.14 -39.38
C ASP A 75 -1.09 0.66 -39.64
N ASP A 76 -0.89 1.98 -39.73
CA ASP A 76 -1.71 3.01 -40.38
C ASP A 76 -2.70 3.88 -39.56
N VAL A 77 -2.69 5.16 -39.97
CA VAL A 77 -3.63 6.29 -39.78
C VAL A 77 -3.65 7.13 -38.48
N ILE A 78 -2.70 8.06 -38.42
CA ILE A 78 -2.85 9.51 -38.13
C ILE A 78 -4.24 9.98 -37.66
N SER A 79 -4.38 10.44 -36.40
CA SER A 79 -5.30 11.56 -36.08
C SER A 79 -5.14 12.15 -34.67
N SER A 80 -4.53 13.34 -34.61
CA SER A 80 -5.05 14.53 -33.91
C SER A 80 -5.51 14.39 -32.45
N SER A 81 -4.59 14.48 -31.48
CA SER A 81 -4.89 15.10 -30.16
C SER A 81 -3.61 15.38 -29.33
N SER A 82 -2.59 16.02 -29.92
CA SER A 82 -1.30 16.21 -29.22
C SER A 82 -1.22 17.48 -28.35
N ASP A 83 -2.27 18.29 -28.27
CA ASP A 83 -2.17 19.63 -27.65
C ASP A 83 -2.87 19.75 -26.27
N SER A 84 -3.71 18.79 -25.90
CA SER A 84 -4.49 18.85 -24.64
C SER A 84 -3.79 18.16 -23.46
N LEU A 85 -2.98 17.13 -23.70
CA LEU A 85 -2.28 16.42 -22.62
C LEU A 85 -1.08 17.21 -22.06
N GLY A 86 -0.46 18.06 -22.89
CA GLY A 86 0.68 18.91 -22.49
C GLY A 86 0.30 19.98 -21.46
N MET A 87 -0.86 20.64 -21.63
CA MET A 87 -1.31 21.70 -20.71
C MET A 87 -1.71 21.17 -19.32
N LEU A 88 -2.10 19.90 -19.20
CA LEU A 88 -2.53 19.30 -17.92
C LEU A 88 -1.36 18.88 -17.04
N LEU A 89 -0.22 18.52 -17.64
CA LEU A 89 1.01 18.17 -16.92
C LEU A 89 1.75 19.41 -16.40
N GLU A 90 1.70 20.52 -17.14
CA GLU A 90 2.29 21.82 -16.71
C GLU A 90 1.55 22.38 -15.47
N GLN A 91 0.21 22.36 -15.46
CA GLN A 91 -0.58 22.88 -14.33
C GLN A 91 -0.32 22.14 -13.00
N LYS A 92 -0.05 20.83 -13.04
CA LYS A 92 0.21 20.06 -11.81
C LYS A 92 1.63 20.28 -11.27
N LYS A 93 2.59 20.67 -12.12
CA LYS A 93 3.97 20.93 -11.72
C LYS A 93 4.09 22.22 -10.91
N GLU A 94 3.37 23.27 -11.31
CA GLU A 94 3.38 24.57 -10.62
C GLU A 94 2.72 24.50 -9.23
N ALA A 95 1.60 23.77 -9.11
CA ALA A 95 0.93 23.55 -7.83
C ALA A 95 1.78 22.75 -6.84
N VAL A 96 2.55 21.76 -7.34
CA VAL A 96 3.49 20.98 -6.52
C VAL A 96 4.70 21.81 -6.11
N LEU A 97 5.18 22.72 -6.97
CA LEU A 97 6.27 23.65 -6.64
C LEU A 97 5.86 24.71 -5.61
N GLN A 98 4.61 25.18 -5.63
CA GLN A 98 4.08 26.04 -4.56
C GLN A 98 3.94 25.29 -3.22
N LEU A 99 3.56 24.01 -3.25
CA LEU A 99 3.48 23.17 -2.04
C LEU A 99 4.86 22.78 -1.47
N LEU A 100 5.88 22.71 -2.32
CA LEU A 100 7.27 22.49 -1.93
C LEU A 100 7.97 23.75 -1.38
N SER A 101 7.38 24.94 -1.58
CA SER A 101 8.00 26.21 -1.17
C SER A 101 7.70 26.61 0.28
N ASP A 102 6.64 26.07 0.91
CA ASP A 102 6.29 26.35 2.31
C ASP A 102 6.60 25.14 3.23
N HIS A 103 7.89 25.01 3.54
CA HIS A 103 8.47 23.94 4.38
C HIS A 103 7.92 23.91 5.82
N SER A 104 7.29 25.00 6.29
CA SER A 104 6.74 25.12 7.65
C SER A 104 5.38 24.43 7.84
N LEU A 105 4.53 24.41 6.80
CA LEU A 105 3.21 23.77 6.87
C LEU A 105 3.31 22.24 6.78
N LEU A 106 4.31 21.73 6.03
CA LEU A 106 4.56 20.31 5.92
C LEU A 106 5.11 19.74 7.24
N GLU A 107 6.02 20.46 7.90
CA GLU A 107 6.51 20.10 9.24
C GLU A 107 5.39 20.09 10.28
N GLU A 108 4.52 21.12 10.32
CA GLU A 108 3.41 21.15 11.27
C GLU A 108 2.45 19.95 11.08
N ARG A 109 2.18 19.57 9.83
CA ARG A 109 1.33 18.42 9.52
C ARG A 109 1.99 17.08 9.84
N VAL A 110 3.29 16.94 9.57
CA VAL A 110 4.07 15.75 9.95
C VAL A 110 4.16 15.64 11.47
N GLN A 111 4.29 16.74 12.19
CA GLN A 111 4.45 16.75 13.64
C GLN A 111 3.14 16.46 14.39
N ILE A 112 2.00 16.93 13.88
CA ILE A 112 0.67 16.53 14.37
C ILE A 112 0.45 15.03 14.12
N ALA A 113 0.80 14.53 12.93
CA ALA A 113 0.72 13.10 12.61
C ALA A 113 1.65 12.24 13.50
N TRP A 114 2.86 12.73 13.80
CA TRP A 114 3.80 12.06 14.69
C TRP A 114 3.31 11.97 16.14
N LYS A 115 2.69 13.04 16.63
CA LYS A 115 2.16 13.07 18.00
C LYS A 115 0.97 12.13 18.17
N THR A 116 0.10 12.03 17.16
CA THR A 116 -1.00 11.06 17.14
C THR A 116 -0.52 9.61 17.05
N LEU A 117 0.60 9.34 16.37
CA LEU A 117 1.18 7.99 16.29
C LEU A 117 1.87 7.54 17.59
N GLN A 118 2.42 8.48 18.37
CA GLN A 118 3.14 8.14 19.60
C GLN A 118 2.21 7.77 20.76
N GLU A 119 0.98 8.30 20.79
CA GLU A 119 -0.05 7.96 21.78
C GLU A 119 -0.62 6.54 21.60
N GLN A 120 -0.21 5.80 20.55
CA GLN A 120 -0.60 4.40 20.29
C GLN A 120 0.45 3.35 20.69
N ARG A 121 1.58 3.74 21.30
CA ARG A 121 2.72 2.83 21.54
C ARG A 121 2.67 2.04 22.86
N GLU A 122 1.76 2.32 23.77
CA GLU A 122 1.66 1.60 25.04
C GLU A 122 0.30 0.95 25.20
N GLU A 123 0.20 -0.31 24.76
CA GLU A 123 -0.62 -1.41 25.28
C GLU A 123 -0.70 -2.47 24.16
N ALA A 124 0.30 -3.32 24.04
CA ALA A 124 0.41 -4.62 24.71
C ALA A 124 -0.15 -5.75 23.82
N THR A 125 0.77 -6.66 23.49
CA THR A 125 0.58 -8.09 23.20
C THR A 125 -0.14 -8.50 21.91
N ASP A 126 0.62 -9.19 21.06
CA ASP A 126 0.24 -10.43 20.34
C ASP A 126 -1.03 -10.33 19.47
N VAL A 127 -1.00 -10.45 18.14
CA VAL A 127 -0.81 -11.69 17.40
C VAL A 127 -0.82 -11.32 15.90
N SER A 128 0.04 -11.99 15.13
CA SER A 128 -0.01 -12.36 13.70
C SER A 128 -0.98 -11.67 12.72
N ASP A 129 -0.41 -11.34 11.54
CA ASP A 129 -0.95 -11.59 10.19
C ASP A 129 -2.48 -11.44 9.98
N THR A 130 -2.90 -10.45 9.21
CA THR A 130 -3.16 -10.61 7.76
C THR A 130 -3.76 -9.32 7.21
N SER A 131 -3.21 -8.88 6.08
CA SER A 131 -3.90 -7.97 5.18
C SER A 131 -5.13 -8.68 4.63
N ASP A 132 -6.33 -8.17 4.85
CA ASP A 132 -7.44 -8.30 3.90
C ASP A 132 -8.49 -7.23 4.23
N ARG A 133 -8.73 -6.34 3.27
CA ARG A 133 -9.90 -5.46 3.27
C ARG A 133 -11.07 -6.30 2.79
N GLU A 134 -11.63 -7.10 3.67
CA GLU A 134 -12.87 -7.81 3.43
C GLU A 134 -13.85 -7.39 4.51
N GLU A 135 -15.11 -7.14 4.15
CA GLU A 135 -16.18 -6.82 5.09
C GLU A 135 -16.09 -7.77 6.29
N ASP A 136 -15.70 -7.24 7.48
CA ASP A 136 -15.65 -8.02 8.71
C ASP A 136 -17.02 -8.69 8.89
N SER A 137 -17.12 -9.97 8.52
CA SER A 137 -18.35 -10.72 8.65
C SER A 137 -18.74 -10.71 10.12
N VAL A 138 -20.04 -10.62 10.41
CA VAL A 138 -20.57 -10.66 11.79
C VAL A 138 -19.98 -11.84 12.56
N GLY A 139 -19.71 -12.97 11.89
CA GLY A 139 -19.05 -14.12 12.48
C GLY A 139 -17.60 -13.89 12.88
N GLU A 140 -16.82 -13.14 12.11
CA GLU A 140 -15.43 -12.82 12.46
C GLU A 140 -15.36 -11.83 13.62
N THR A 141 -16.20 -10.78 13.59
CA THR A 141 -16.30 -9.83 14.71
C THR A 141 -16.73 -10.54 15.99
N LEU A 142 -17.71 -11.45 15.89
CA LEU A 142 -18.17 -12.25 17.02
C LEU A 142 -17.08 -13.20 17.53
N TYR A 143 -16.35 -13.86 16.63
CA TYR A 143 -15.25 -14.76 17.00
C TYR A 143 -14.20 -14.03 17.82
N LYS A 144 -13.74 -12.86 17.36
CA LYS A 144 -12.74 -12.03 18.06
C LYS A 144 -13.21 -11.70 19.48
N ARG A 145 -14.44 -11.23 19.64
CA ARG A 145 -15.00 -10.85 20.95
C ARG A 145 -15.26 -12.05 21.88
N VAL A 146 -15.67 -13.20 21.35
CA VAL A 146 -15.83 -14.42 22.12
C VAL A 146 -14.46 -14.98 22.54
N HIS A 147 -13.45 -14.89 21.66
CA HIS A 147 -12.10 -15.34 21.94
C HIS A 147 -11.45 -14.58 23.11
N GLU A 148 -11.72 -13.28 23.23
CA GLU A 148 -11.29 -12.46 24.38
C GLU A 148 -11.90 -12.94 25.70
N LEU A 149 -13.12 -13.47 25.69
CA LEU A 149 -13.84 -13.93 26.88
C LEU A 149 -13.56 -15.39 27.23
N GLU A 150 -13.53 -16.27 26.23
CA GLU A 150 -13.41 -17.71 26.40
C GLU A 150 -12.59 -18.34 25.24
N PRO A 151 -11.25 -18.27 25.29
CA PRO A 151 -10.41 -18.76 24.20
C PRO A 151 -10.46 -20.28 24.03
N ALA A 152 -10.74 -21.03 25.11
CA ALA A 152 -10.73 -22.49 25.10
C ALA A 152 -11.85 -23.11 24.25
N HIS A 153 -13.00 -22.43 24.14
CA HIS A 153 -14.18 -22.93 23.42
C HIS A 153 -14.75 -21.90 22.44
N CYS A 154 -13.92 -20.92 22.03
CA CYS A 154 -14.38 -19.80 21.21
C CYS A 154 -15.00 -20.26 19.89
N ALA A 155 -14.40 -21.23 19.19
CA ALA A 155 -14.94 -21.75 17.92
C ALA A 155 -16.33 -22.36 18.09
N ASP A 156 -16.52 -23.21 19.11
CA ASP A 156 -17.80 -23.87 19.37
C ASP A 156 -18.87 -22.86 19.84
N ILE A 157 -18.50 -21.95 20.75
CA ILE A 157 -19.40 -20.90 21.26
C ILE A 157 -19.82 -19.96 20.13
N THR A 158 -18.87 -19.49 19.32
CA THR A 158 -19.17 -18.62 18.16
C THR A 158 -20.05 -19.36 17.16
N GLY A 159 -19.81 -20.64 16.90
CA GLY A 159 -20.69 -21.47 16.06
C GLY A 159 -22.12 -21.52 16.58
N MET A 160 -22.29 -21.81 17.88
CA MET A 160 -23.61 -21.85 18.53
C MET A 160 -24.33 -20.51 18.52
N LEU A 161 -23.59 -19.40 18.67
CA LEU A 161 -24.18 -18.06 18.58
C LEU A 161 -24.54 -17.69 17.14
N LEU A 162 -23.75 -18.13 16.15
CA LEU A 162 -24.04 -17.91 14.73
C LEU A 162 -25.26 -18.68 14.22
N GLU A 163 -25.73 -19.69 14.97
CA GLU A 163 -27.02 -20.35 14.71
C GLU A 163 -28.22 -19.45 15.06
N MET A 164 -28.01 -18.32 15.75
CA MET A 164 -29.04 -17.32 16.02
C MET A 164 -29.31 -16.43 14.81
N ASP A 165 -30.42 -15.68 14.85
CA ASP A 165 -30.73 -14.70 13.81
C ASP A 165 -29.75 -13.50 13.82
N SER A 166 -29.53 -12.92 12.65
CA SER A 166 -28.62 -11.78 12.47
C SER A 166 -29.00 -10.55 13.32
N GLY A 167 -30.29 -10.38 13.65
CA GLY A 167 -30.76 -9.29 14.50
C GLY A 167 -30.31 -9.47 15.94
N SER A 168 -30.50 -10.66 16.50
CA SER A 168 -30.02 -11.05 17.82
C SER A 168 -28.50 -10.97 17.91
N LEU A 169 -27.77 -11.41 16.89
CA LEU A 169 -26.32 -11.29 16.83
C LEU A 169 -25.85 -9.84 16.88
N GLN A 170 -26.48 -8.94 16.13
CA GLN A 170 -26.14 -7.51 16.21
C GLN A 170 -26.47 -6.89 17.56
N GLN A 171 -27.57 -7.31 18.21
CA GLN A 171 -27.89 -6.83 19.56
C GLN A 171 -26.84 -7.28 20.57
N ILE A 172 -26.40 -8.53 20.48
CA ILE A 172 -25.36 -9.09 21.34
C ILE A 172 -24.02 -8.40 21.09
N LEU A 173 -23.67 -8.10 19.83
CA LEU A 173 -22.47 -7.34 19.49
C LEU A 173 -22.54 -5.86 19.91
N SER A 174 -23.75 -5.32 20.07
CA SER A 174 -23.96 -3.94 20.51
C SER A 174 -23.81 -3.78 22.03
N ASP A 175 -24.01 -4.85 22.81
CA ASP A 175 -23.97 -4.83 24.27
C ASP A 175 -23.05 -5.93 24.82
N GLN A 176 -21.93 -5.49 25.40
CA GLN A 176 -20.92 -6.38 25.97
C GLN A 176 -21.48 -7.32 27.04
N HIS A 177 -22.44 -6.88 27.86
CA HIS A 177 -23.03 -7.71 28.91
C HIS A 177 -23.94 -8.80 28.33
N LEU A 178 -24.64 -8.50 27.22
CA LEU A 178 -25.41 -9.51 26.50
C LEU A 178 -24.49 -10.55 25.86
N LEU A 179 -23.35 -10.12 25.32
CA LEU A 179 -22.34 -11.03 24.79
C LEU A 179 -21.78 -11.95 25.87
N GLU A 180 -21.36 -11.42 27.01
CA GLU A 180 -20.88 -12.24 28.12
C GLU A 180 -21.94 -13.25 28.58
N ALA A 181 -23.19 -12.82 28.75
CA ALA A 181 -24.29 -13.71 29.13
C ALA A 181 -24.55 -14.81 28.08
N ALA A 182 -24.49 -14.46 26.80
CA ALA A 182 -24.66 -15.39 25.69
C ALA A 182 -23.50 -16.41 25.64
N VAL A 183 -22.26 -15.97 25.83
CA VAL A 183 -21.07 -16.81 25.92
C VAL A 183 -21.16 -17.77 27.09
N GLN A 184 -21.52 -17.30 28.29
CA GLN A 184 -21.69 -18.17 29.46
C GLN A 184 -22.81 -19.20 29.27
N ARG A 185 -23.90 -18.80 28.60
CA ARG A 185 -25.01 -19.71 28.28
C ARG A 185 -24.58 -20.79 27.28
N ALA A 186 -23.88 -20.42 26.21
CA ALA A 186 -23.34 -21.36 25.24
C ALA A 186 -22.30 -22.29 25.88
N LYS A 187 -21.41 -21.75 26.70
CA LYS A 187 -20.44 -22.52 27.49
C LYS A 187 -21.12 -23.56 28.37
N SER A 188 -22.19 -23.19 29.07
CA SER A 188 -22.96 -24.11 29.93
C SER A 188 -23.66 -25.23 29.16
N ALA A 189 -23.88 -25.07 27.85
CA ALA A 189 -24.46 -26.10 26.98
C ALA A 189 -23.40 -27.03 26.37
N LEU A 190 -22.11 -26.66 26.44
CA LEU A 190 -20.98 -27.47 26.00
C LEU A 190 -20.46 -28.43 27.11
N VAL A 191 -20.93 -28.27 28.35
CA VAL A 191 -20.56 -29.08 29.54
C VAL A 191 -21.65 -30.09 29.88
#